data_AF-Q8TQ46-F1
#
_entry.id   AF-Q8TQ46-F1
#
_cell.length_a   1.000
_cell.length_b   1.000
_cell.length_c   1.000
_cell.angle_alpha   90.00
_cell.angle_beta   90.00
_cell.angle_gamma   90.00
#
_symmetry.space_group_name_H-M   'P 1'
#
loop_
_entity.id
_entity.type
_entity.pdbx_description
1 polymer ?
#
loop_
_entity_poly.entity_id
_entity_poly.type
_entity_poly.pdbx_seq_one_letter_code
_entity_poly.pdbx_strand_id
1 'polypeptide(L)'
;MFIKIHCPVCGSEMYHDVRLSALEHLHFEGEKQACRYVVENIEIQDSLTEEELVRSILQSLQKVIHDGIEVETLMGILEENYGVTGSCCMGLIERIQLELGMYCPDRKRLYFADPGETGGYTKKNTLYFLFDSFSQFFQL
;
A
#
# COMPACT_ATOMS: atom_id res chain seq x y z
N MET A 1 -3.21 11.23 3.21
CA MET A 1 -3.09 10.03 4.06
C MET A 1 -4.14 9.03 3.61
N PHE A 2 -3.76 7.79 3.28
CA PHE A 2 -4.74 6.79 2.85
C PHE A 2 -5.39 6.05 4.01
N ILE A 3 -6.72 5.99 3.97
CA ILE A 3 -7.55 5.14 4.84
C ILE A 3 -8.29 4.11 4.00
N LYS A 4 -8.41 2.89 4.52
CA LYS A 4 -9.20 1.83 3.90
C LYS A 4 -10.67 1.98 4.29
N ILE A 5 -11.56 1.86 3.32
CA ILE A 5 -13.01 1.93 3.51
C ILE A 5 -13.73 0.83 2.73
N HIS A 6 -14.89 0.44 3.23
CA HIS A 6 -15.81 -0.44 2.53
C HIS A 6 -16.87 0.42 1.81
N CYS A 7 -16.93 0.35 0.48
CA CYS A 7 -17.90 1.15 -0.28
C CYS A 7 -19.33 0.67 -0.03
N PRO A 8 -20.23 1.50 0.53
CA PRO A 8 -21.60 1.06 0.86
C PRO A 8 -22.48 0.84 -0.38
N VAL A 9 -22.05 1.31 -1.57
CA VAL A 9 -22.82 1.21 -2.81
C VAL A 9 -22.51 -0.09 -3.56
N CYS A 10 -21.24 -0.44 -3.71
CA CYS A 10 -20.81 -1.62 -4.48
C CYS A 10 -20.20 -2.74 -3.62
N GLY A 11 -19.97 -2.52 -2.33
CA GLY A 11 -19.37 -3.50 -1.41
C GLY A 11 -17.88 -3.77 -1.67
N SER A 12 -17.22 -2.94 -2.49
CA SER A 12 -15.78 -3.09 -2.78
C SER A 12 -14.93 -2.36 -1.75
N GLU A 13 -13.74 -2.90 -1.48
CA GLU A 13 -12.71 -2.22 -0.68
C GLU A 13 -12.08 -1.08 -1.50
N MET A 14 -12.00 0.11 -0.89
CA MET A 14 -11.41 1.30 -1.51
C MET A 14 -10.49 2.01 -0.52
N TYR A 15 -9.63 2.87 -1.06
CA TYR A 15 -8.75 3.73 -0.29
C TYR A 15 -9.07 5.19 -0.61
N HIS A 16 -9.31 5.97 0.43
CA HIS A 16 -9.48 7.42 0.30
C HIS A 16 -8.18 8.11 0.68
N ASP A 17 -7.68 8.97 -0.19
CA ASP A 17 -6.66 9.94 0.21
C ASP A 17 -7.34 11.05 0.99
N VAL A 18 -7.02 11.12 2.27
CA VAL A 18 -7.60 12.05 3.21
C VAL A 18 -6.59 13.11 3.59
N ARG A 19 -7.01 14.36 3.50
CA ARG A 19 -6.31 15.52 4.04
C ARG A 19 -6.99 15.97 5.32
N LEU A 20 -6.17 16.13 6.36
CA LEU A 20 -6.58 16.73 7.62
C LEU A 20 -6.00 18.14 7.67
N SER A 21 -6.86 19.14 7.82
CA SER A 21 -6.43 20.53 8.02
C SER A 21 -6.58 20.88 9.49
N ALA A 22 -5.47 20.99 10.22
CA ALA A 22 -5.44 21.54 11.57
C ALA A 22 -4.85 22.96 11.52
N LEU A 23 -5.54 23.95 12.10
CA LEU A 23 -4.98 25.28 12.27
C LEU A 23 -4.03 25.28 13.47
N GLU A 24 -2.76 25.66 13.25
CA GLU A 24 -1.70 25.70 14.27
C GLU A 24 -1.98 26.63 15.46
N HIS A 25 -3.00 27.50 15.37
CA HIS A 25 -3.29 28.55 16.35
C HIS A 25 -4.67 28.44 17.01
N LEU A 26 -5.30 27.27 16.98
CA LEU A 26 -6.54 27.04 17.74
C LEU A 26 -6.20 26.55 19.16
N HIS A 27 -6.66 27.31 20.16
CA HIS A 27 -6.77 26.78 21.52
C HIS A 27 -8.05 25.96 21.63
N PHE A 28 -7.88 24.65 21.84
CA PHE A 28 -8.97 23.74 22.14
C PHE A 28 -9.12 23.61 23.66
N GLU A 29 -10.34 23.69 24.16
CA GLU A 29 -10.70 23.50 25.57
C GLU A 29 -10.56 22.03 26.03
N GLY A 30 -10.22 21.12 25.10
CA GLY A 30 -9.91 19.72 25.38
C GLY A 30 -9.93 18.84 24.14
N GLU A 31 -9.52 17.57 24.32
CA GLU A 31 -9.40 16.57 23.24
C GLU A 31 -10.68 16.42 22.43
N LYS A 32 -11.86 16.46 23.07
CA LYS A 32 -13.15 16.33 22.37
C LYS A 32 -13.38 17.44 21.34
N GLN A 33 -12.99 18.67 21.67
CA GLN A 33 -13.14 19.81 20.75
C GLN A 33 -12.12 19.73 19.62
N ALA A 34 -10.89 19.33 19.93
CA ALA A 34 -9.86 19.08 18.93
C ALA A 34 -10.28 17.97 17.95
N CYS A 35 -10.76 16.82 18.45
CA CYS A 35 -11.29 15.73 17.64
C CYS A 35 -12.45 16.19 16.75
N ARG A 36 -13.43 16.92 17.31
CA ARG A 36 -14.56 17.43 16.53
C ARG A 36 -14.09 18.35 15.40
N TYR A 37 -13.19 19.28 15.70
CA TYR A 37 -12.63 20.17 14.70
C TYR A 37 -11.92 19.41 13.58
N VAL A 38 -11.06 18.43 13.92
CA VAL A 38 -10.36 17.62 12.92
C VAL A 38 -11.37 16.87 12.04
N VAL A 39 -12.39 16.24 12.64
CA VAL A 39 -13.44 15.50 11.91
C VAL A 39 -14.25 16.41 10.97
N GLU A 40 -14.56 17.64 11.40
CA GLU A 40 -15.26 18.63 10.59
C GLU A 40 -14.42 19.18 9.43
N ASN A 41 -13.09 19.06 9.50
CA ASN A 41 -12.15 19.58 8.51
C ASN A 41 -11.36 18.48 7.78
N ILE A 42 -12.00 17.30 7.64
CA ILE A 42 -11.51 16.20 6.81
C ILE A 42 -11.96 16.41 5.37
N GLU A 43 -11.00 16.39 4.44
CA GLU A 43 -11.27 16.44 3.01
C GLU A 43 -10.81 15.13 2.35
N ILE A 44 -11.66 14.55 1.51
CA ILE A 44 -11.28 13.45 0.61
C ILE A 44 -10.69 14.10 -0.65
N GLN A 45 -9.41 13.87 -0.90
CA GLN A 45 -8.72 14.38 -2.09
C GLN A 45 -8.89 13.48 -3.29
N ASP A 46 -8.82 12.16 -3.06
CA ASP A 46 -8.93 11.16 -4.12
C ASP A 46 -9.50 9.84 -3.56
N SER A 47 -9.98 8.99 -4.47
CA SER A 47 -10.52 7.67 -4.17
C SER A 47 -9.94 6.65 -5.15
N LEU A 48 -9.25 5.66 -4.62
CA LEU A 48 -8.62 4.59 -5.40
C LEU A 48 -9.19 3.25 -4.99
N THR A 49 -9.34 2.35 -5.95
CA THR A 49 -9.52 0.92 -5.65
C THR A 49 -8.23 0.34 -5.04
N GLU A 50 -8.34 -0.78 -4.34
CA GLU A 50 -7.16 -1.49 -3.82
C GLU A 50 -6.18 -1.86 -4.95
N GLU A 51 -6.70 -2.28 -6.10
CA GLU A 51 -5.89 -2.60 -7.28
C GLU A 51 -5.13 -1.38 -7.84
N GLU A 52 -5.74 -0.20 -7.87
CA GLU A 52 -5.10 1.02 -8.35
C GLU A 52 -4.00 1.49 -7.40
N LEU A 53 -4.27 1.49 -6.10
CA LEU A 53 -3.29 1.88 -5.09
C LEU A 53 -2.09 0.94 -5.12
N VAL A 54 -2.31 -0.38 -5.12
CA VAL A 54 -1.24 -1.37 -5.20
C VAL A 54 -0.44 -1.19 -6.49
N ARG A 55 -1.08 -0.99 -7.64
CA ARG A 55 -0.38 -0.78 -8.90
C ARG A 55 0.53 0.46 -8.85
N SER A 56 0.04 1.57 -8.31
CA SER A 56 0.82 2.81 -8.14
C SER A 56 2.03 2.59 -7.24
N ILE A 57 1.83 1.95 -6.09
CA ILE A 57 2.89 1.60 -5.14
C ILE A 57 3.93 0.72 -5.84
N LEU A 58 3.52 -0.37 -6.49
CA LEU A 58 4.43 -1.33 -7.11
C LEU A 58 5.29 -0.72 -8.22
N GLN A 59 4.75 0.20 -9.03
CA GLN A 59 5.52 0.90 -10.05
C GLN A 59 6.70 1.67 -9.45
N SER A 60 6.50 2.29 -8.29
CA SER A 60 7.54 3.05 -7.58
C SER A 60 8.45 2.18 -6.70
N LEU A 61 7.94 1.06 -6.16
CA LEU A 61 8.69 0.17 -5.26
C LEU A 61 9.70 -0.75 -5.97
N GLN A 62 9.70 -0.82 -7.30
CA GLN A 62 10.62 -1.69 -8.07
C GLN A 62 12.10 -1.59 -7.69
N LYS A 63 12.54 -0.40 -7.29
CA LYS A 63 13.94 -0.15 -6.93
C LYS A 63 14.27 -0.45 -5.47
N VAL A 64 13.23 -0.67 -4.66
CA VAL A 64 13.34 -0.78 -3.20
C VAL A 64 13.06 -2.21 -2.75
N ILE A 65 12.09 -2.89 -3.36
CA ILE A 65 11.79 -4.28 -3.05
C ILE A 65 12.91 -5.17 -3.58
N HIS A 66 13.47 -5.98 -2.69
CA HIS A 66 14.52 -6.95 -2.96
C HIS A 66 14.25 -8.21 -2.14
N ASP A 67 14.91 -9.29 -2.53
CA ASP A 67 14.79 -10.56 -1.82
C ASP A 67 15.29 -10.44 -0.37
N GLY A 68 14.47 -10.89 0.59
CA GLY A 68 14.76 -10.78 2.02
C GLY A 68 14.41 -9.43 2.65
N ILE A 69 13.67 -8.54 1.96
CA ILE A 69 13.21 -7.27 2.54
C ILE A 69 12.39 -7.50 3.80
N GLU A 70 12.66 -6.72 4.84
CA GLU A 70 11.94 -6.81 6.11
C GLU A 70 10.54 -6.18 6.01
N VAL A 71 9.53 -6.85 6.58
CA VAL A 71 8.13 -6.39 6.62
C VAL A 71 8.04 -5.01 7.28
N GLU A 72 8.77 -4.79 8.37
CA GLU A 72 8.81 -3.49 9.06
C GLU A 72 9.40 -2.38 8.18
N THR A 73 10.42 -2.70 7.37
CA THR A 73 10.99 -1.74 6.41
C THR A 73 9.95 -1.38 5.35
N LEU A 74 9.24 -2.37 4.81
CA LEU A 74 8.18 -2.14 3.83
C LEU A 74 7.01 -1.35 4.44
N MET A 75 6.63 -1.62 5.69
CA MET A 75 5.64 -0.81 6.42
C MET A 75 6.09 0.65 6.53
N GLY A 76 7.32 0.91 6.97
CA GLY A 76 7.85 2.27 7.09
C GLY A 76 7.82 3.01 5.74
N ILE A 77 8.17 2.32 4.64
CA ILE A 77 8.08 2.90 3.30
C ILE A 77 6.63 3.25 2.94
N LEU A 78 5.66 2.39 3.24
CA LEU A 78 4.24 2.64 2.98
C LEU A 78 3.71 3.83 3.78
N GLU A 79 4.12 3.95 5.04
CA GLU A 79 3.74 5.06 5.92
C GLU A 79 4.39 6.38 5.49
N GLU A 80 5.71 6.40 5.29
CA GLU A 80 6.47 7.63 5.05
C GLU A 80 6.31 8.15 3.61
N ASN A 81 6.34 7.26 2.62
CA ASN A 81 6.36 7.68 1.21
C ASN A 81 4.97 7.73 0.58
N TYR A 82 4.02 6.95 1.09
CA TYR A 82 2.67 6.87 0.53
C TYR A 82 1.59 7.33 1.51
N GLY A 83 1.94 7.62 2.77
CA GLY A 83 0.98 8.11 3.76
C GLY A 83 -0.10 7.08 4.08
N VAL A 84 0.18 5.78 3.93
CA VAL A 84 -0.73 4.71 4.33
C VAL A 84 -0.74 4.64 5.86
N THR A 85 -1.91 4.58 6.46
CA THR A 85 -2.01 4.37 7.92
C THR A 85 -1.51 2.99 8.33
N GLY A 86 -0.82 2.87 9.47
CA GLY A 86 -0.24 1.60 9.94
C GLY A 86 -1.24 0.45 10.06
N SER A 87 -2.50 0.74 10.41
CA SER A 87 -3.58 -0.25 10.44
C SER A 87 -3.92 -0.84 9.06
N CYS A 88 -3.66 -0.10 7.98
CA CYS A 88 -3.89 -0.53 6.60
C CYS A 88 -2.64 -1.17 5.96
N CYS A 89 -1.45 -0.93 6.52
CA CYS A 89 -0.18 -1.37 5.93
C CYS A 89 -0.10 -2.88 5.76
N MET A 90 -0.49 -3.66 6.78
CA MET A 90 -0.42 -5.13 6.70
C MET A 90 -1.27 -5.71 5.57
N GLY A 91 -2.48 -5.19 5.37
CA GLY A 91 -3.35 -5.65 4.27
C GLY A 91 -2.76 -5.33 2.89
N LEU A 92 -2.14 -4.16 2.74
CA LEU A 92 -1.44 -3.81 1.50
C LEU A 92 -0.18 -4.66 1.29
N ILE A 93 0.56 -4.98 2.35
CA ILE A 93 1.75 -5.85 2.26
C ILE A 93 1.34 -7.26 1.83
N GLU A 94 0.28 -7.82 2.38
CA GLU A 94 -0.27 -9.11 1.95
C GLU A 94 -0.67 -9.07 0.46
N ARG A 95 -1.26 -7.96 0.01
CA ARG A 95 -1.62 -7.80 -1.40
C ARG A 95 -0.40 -7.67 -2.31
N ILE A 96 0.61 -6.90 -1.90
CA ILE A 96 1.92 -6.81 -2.58
C ILE A 96 2.55 -8.19 -2.66
N GLN A 97 2.60 -8.94 -1.55
CA GLN A 97 3.15 -10.28 -1.49
C GLN A 97 2.51 -11.19 -2.54
N LEU A 98 1.18 -11.17 -2.66
CA LEU A 98 0.46 -11.93 -3.67
C LEU A 98 0.81 -11.50 -5.10
N GLU A 99 0.86 -10.19 -5.37
CA GLU A 99 1.16 -9.68 -6.71
C GLU A 99 2.60 -9.87 -7.17
N LEU A 100 3.54 -9.93 -6.23
CA LEU A 100 4.94 -10.19 -6.52
C LEU A 100 5.32 -11.68 -6.45
N GLY A 101 4.39 -12.55 -6.08
CA GLY A 101 4.68 -13.97 -5.86
C GLY A 101 5.71 -14.19 -4.76
N MET A 102 5.60 -13.44 -3.66
CA MET A 102 6.49 -13.52 -2.52
C MET A 102 5.93 -14.41 -1.41
N TYR A 103 6.80 -14.84 -0.49
CA TYR A 103 6.42 -15.59 0.71
C TYR A 103 7.17 -15.07 1.94
N CYS A 104 6.58 -15.27 3.11
CA CYS A 104 7.09 -14.79 4.40
C CYS A 104 7.17 -15.96 5.40
N PRO A 105 8.26 -16.75 5.39
CA PRO A 105 8.34 -17.98 6.18
C PRO A 105 8.53 -17.69 7.68
N ASP A 106 9.19 -16.59 8.02
CA ASP A 106 9.57 -16.20 9.38
C ASP A 106 8.68 -15.08 9.96
N ARG A 107 7.67 -14.64 9.21
CA ARG A 107 6.82 -13.47 9.51
C ARG A 107 7.57 -12.14 9.64
N LYS A 108 8.82 -12.08 9.18
CA LYS A 108 9.68 -10.90 9.28
C LYS A 108 10.21 -10.45 7.94
N ARG A 109 10.49 -11.37 7.01
CA ARG A 109 11.13 -11.10 5.74
C ARG A 109 10.35 -11.69 4.57
N LEU A 110 10.26 -10.93 3.50
CA LEU A 110 9.62 -11.32 2.27
C LEU A 110 10.67 -11.80 1.27
N TYR A 111 10.42 -12.95 0.66
CA TYR A 111 11.29 -13.59 -0.32
C TYR A 111 10.51 -13.84 -1.61
N PHE A 112 11.17 -13.72 -2.76
CA PHE A 112 10.58 -14.09 -4.03
C PHE A 112 10.52 -15.62 -4.17
N ALA A 113 9.38 -16.15 -4.61
CA ALA A 113 9.29 -17.57 -4.93
C ALA A 113 10.17 -17.91 -6.14
N ASP A 114 10.95 -19.00 -6.04
CA ASP A 114 11.77 -19.48 -7.15
C ASP A 114 10.85 -19.97 -8.29
N PRO A 115 10.98 -19.47 -9.53
CA PRO A 115 10.17 -19.92 -10.65
C PRO A 115 10.32 -21.42 -10.99
N GLY A 116 11.29 -22.13 -10.37
CA GLY A 116 11.58 -23.55 -10.59
C GLY A 116 10.69 -24.57 -9.86
N GLU A 117 9.94 -24.18 -8.83
CA GLU A 117 9.08 -25.12 -8.10
C GLU A 117 7.63 -25.09 -8.61
N THR A 118 7.36 -25.93 -9.61
CA THR A 118 5.99 -26.31 -10.00
C THR A 118 5.30 -27.07 -8.87
N GLY A 119 4.73 -26.33 -7.91
CA GLY A 119 4.05 -26.90 -6.75
C GLY A 119 3.07 -25.93 -6.09
N GLY A 120 2.07 -25.43 -6.84
CA GLY A 120 0.92 -24.65 -6.37
C GLY A 120 1.29 -23.28 -5.78
N TYR A 121 1.06 -22.14 -6.43
CA TYR A 121 -0.21 -21.59 -6.86
C TYR A 121 0.02 -20.76 -8.14
N THR A 122 -0.35 -21.29 -9.30
CA THR A 122 -0.34 -20.52 -10.54
C THR A 122 -1.57 -19.62 -10.60
N LYS A 123 -1.47 -18.42 -10.05
CA LYS A 123 -2.14 -17.24 -10.61
C LYS A 123 -1.03 -16.36 -11.19
N LYS A 124 -0.59 -16.70 -12.42
CA LYS A 124 0.31 -15.85 -13.20
C LYS A 124 -0.41 -14.54 -13.46
N ASN A 125 -0.22 -13.54 -12.59
CA ASN A 125 -0.78 -12.23 -12.81
C ASN A 125 0.10 -11.50 -13.83
N THR A 126 -0.50 -11.17 -14.97
CA THR A 126 0.11 -10.65 -16.21
C THR A 126 0.94 -9.37 -16.03
N LEU A 127 0.90 -8.76 -14.84
CA LEU A 127 1.60 -7.51 -14.52
C LEU A 127 3.12 -7.71 -14.47
N TYR A 128 3.64 -8.80 -13.88
CA TYR A 128 5.09 -9.03 -13.83
C TYR A 128 5.73 -9.26 -15.20
N PHE A 129 5.04 -9.97 -16.10
CA PHE A 129 5.56 -10.21 -17.44
C PHE A 129 5.65 -8.93 -18.28
N LEU A 130 4.79 -7.93 -18.02
CA LEU A 130 4.93 -6.61 -18.61
C LEU A 130 6.12 -5.85 -18.02
N PHE A 131 6.42 -6.02 -16.73
CA PHE A 131 7.55 -5.34 -16.09
C PHE A 131 8.92 -5.88 -16.55
N ASP A 132 9.08 -7.19 -16.74
CA ASP A 132 10.33 -7.76 -17.31
C ASP A 132 10.57 -7.35 -18.77
N SER A 133 9.50 -7.11 -19.53
CA SER A 133 9.59 -6.68 -20.93
C SER A 133 10.13 -5.26 -21.09
N PHE A 134 9.95 -4.39 -20.09
CA PHE A 134 10.50 -3.01 -20.12
C PHE A 134 11.94 -2.92 -19.61
N SER A 135 12.37 -3.83 -18.74
CA SER A 135 13.75 -3.93 -18.25
C SER A 135 14.76 -4.22 -19.37
N GLN A 136 14.32 -4.88 -20.46
CA GLN A 136 15.15 -5.14 -21.64
C GLN A 136 15.25 -3.95 -22.60
N PHE A 137 14.45 -2.88 -22.42
CA PHE A 137 14.44 -1.72 -23.32
C PHE A 137 15.31 -0.53 -22.86
N PHE A 138 15.90 -0.57 -21.66
CA PHE A 138 16.75 0.50 -21.13
C PHE A 138 18.26 0.15 -21.03
N GLN A 139 18.73 -0.83 -21.81
CA GLN A 139 20.18 -1.09 -22.00
C GLN A 139 20.77 -0.47 -23.29
N LEU A 140 20.37 0.76 -23.64
CA LEU A 140 21.04 1.54 -24.69
C LEU A 140 21.56 2.87 -24.14
#